data_AF-A0A9E1MPN8-F1
#
_entry.id   AF-A0A9E1MPN8-F1
#
_cell.length_a   1.000
_cell.length_b   1.000
_cell.length_c   1.000
_cell.angle_alpha   90.00
_cell.angle_beta   90.00
_cell.angle_gamma   90.00
#
_symmetry.space_group_name_H-M   'P 1'
#
loop_
_entity.id
_entity.type
_entity.pdbx_description
1 polymer ?
#
loop_
_entity_poly.entity_id
_entity_poly.type
_entity_poly.pdbx_seq_one_letter_code
_entity_poly.pdbx_strand_id
1 'polypeptide(L)' 'MFIRLVKEMAEKQGVTEALKAENQMEWVGRMNNICNQATEFVNAELIYN' A
#
# COMPACT_ATOMS: atom_id res chain seq x y z
N MET A 1 -6.84 3.22 10.87
CA MET A 1 -5.51 3.83 10.62
C MET A 1 -4.81 3.15 9.46
N PHE A 2 -4.43 1.88 9.58
CA PHE A 2 -3.75 1.09 8.54
C PHE A 2 -4.44 1.11 7.16
N ILE A 3 -5.72 0.73 7.08
CA ILE A 3 -6.47 0.67 5.80
C ILE A 3 -6.50 2.03 5.09
N ARG A 4 -6.56 3.13 5.85
CA ARG A 4 -6.55 4.48 5.28
C ARG A 4 -5.18 4.80 4.68
N LEU A 5 -4.11 4.48 5.39
CA LEU A 5 -2.73 4.66 4.94
C LEU A 5 -2.44 3.86 3.66
N VAL A 6 -2.88 2.60 3.60
CA VAL A 6 -2.75 1.74 2.41
C VAL A 6 -3.47 2.36 1.20
N LYS A 7 -4.69 2.90 1.39
CA LYS A 7 -5.42 3.58 0.31
C LYS A 7 -4.73 4.85 -0.16
N GLU A 8 -4.30 5.71 0.77
CA GLU A 8 -3.58 6.95 0.44
C GLU A 8 -2.27 6.67 -0.31
N MET A 9 -1.52 5.65 0.11
CA MET A 9 -0.30 5.22 -0.56
C MET A 9 -0.57 4.63 -1.94
N ALA A 10 -1.61 3.81 -2.10
CA ALA A 10 -2.03 3.26 -3.39
C ALA A 10 -2.43 4.37 -4.38
N GLU A 11 -3.22 5.34 -3.94
CA GLU A 11 -3.60 6.51 -4.74
C GLU A 11 -2.36 7.32 -5.15
N LYS A 12 -1.45 7.60 -4.19
CA LYS A 12 -0.22 8.36 -4.46
C LYS A 12 0.74 7.64 -5.42
N GLN A 13 0.77 6.31 -5.37
CA GLN A 13 1.63 5.48 -6.24
C GLN A 13 0.96 5.08 -7.56
N GLY A 14 -0.28 5.54 -7.81
CA GLY A 14 -1.02 5.22 -9.02
C GLY A 14 -1.42 3.74 -9.14
N VAL A 15 -1.50 3.02 -8.03
CA VAL A 15 -1.91 1.61 -8.00
C VAL A 15 -3.44 1.55 -8.04
N THR A 16 -3.96 1.43 -9.27
CA THR A 16 -5.39 1.55 -9.58
C THR A 16 -5.97 0.23 -10.09
N GLU A 17 -7.30 0.11 -10.11
CA GLU A 17 -7.97 -1.03 -10.76
C GLU A 17 -7.72 -1.06 -12.28
N ALA A 18 -7.40 0.06 -12.91
CA ALA A 18 -6.97 0.10 -14.31
C ALA A 18 -5.63 -0.64 -14.50
N LEU A 19 -4.65 -0.36 -13.62
CA LEU A 19 -3.38 -1.11 -13.60
C LEU A 19 -3.61 -2.61 -13.37
N LYS A 20 -4.57 -2.97 -12.51
CA LYS A 20 -4.92 -4.37 -12.25
C LYS A 20 -5.49 -5.07 -13.49
N ALA A 21 -6.32 -4.38 -14.26
CA ALA A 21 -6.90 -4.90 -15.49
C ALA A 21 -5.86 -5.03 -16.61
N GLU A 22 -4.89 -4.12 -16.68
CA GLU A 22 -3.80 -4.15 -17.66
C GLU A 22 -2.68 -5.12 -17.30
N ASN A 23 -2.28 -5.15 -16.02
CA ASN A 23 -1.20 -5.99 -15.50
C ASN A 23 -1.45 -6.38 -14.02
N GLN A 24 -2.20 -7.48 -13.85
CA GLN A 24 -2.56 -7.98 -12.52
C GLN A 24 -1.34 -8.35 -11.65
N MET A 25 -0.29 -8.92 -12.24
CA MET A 25 0.89 -9.33 -11.47
C MET A 25 1.65 -8.14 -10.91
N GLU A 26 1.78 -7.08 -11.70
CA GLU A 26 2.37 -5.83 -11.24
C GLU A 26 1.52 -5.17 -10.17
N TRP A 27 0.19 -5.14 -10.35
CA TRP A 27 -0.72 -4.61 -9.34
C TRP A 27 -0.59 -5.33 -7.99
N VAL A 28 -0.54 -6.66 -7.99
CA VAL A 28 -0.34 -7.46 -6.77
C VAL A 28 1.01 -7.15 -6.14
N GLY A 29 2.09 -7.07 -6.93
CA GLY A 29 3.43 -6.74 -6.43
C GLY A 29 3.49 -5.37 -5.76
N ARG A 30 2.89 -4.35 -6.40
CA ARG A 30 2.83 -3.00 -5.85
C ARG A 30 1.94 -2.92 -4.60
N MET A 31 0.79 -3.61 -4.59
CA MET A 31 -0.05 -3.63 -3.39
C MET A 31 0.62 -4.33 -2.21
N ASN A 32 1.36 -5.40 -2.45
CA ASN A 32 2.12 -6.07 -1.39
C ASN A 32 3.19 -5.15 -0.81
N ASN A 33 3.90 -4.40 -1.67
CA ASN A 33 4.88 -3.42 -1.23
C ASN A 33 4.26 -2.32 -0.36
N ILE A 34 3.11 -1.76 -0.79
CA ILE A 34 2.37 -0.75 -0.03
C ILE A 34 1.93 -1.29 1.33
N CYS A 35 1.39 -2.51 1.39
CA CYS A 35 0.97 -3.13 2.65
C CYS A 35 2.15 -3.33 3.62
N ASN A 36 3.31 -3.73 3.11
CA ASN A 36 4.52 -3.87 3.93
C ASN A 36 4.97 -2.51 4.47
N GLN A 37 5.05 -1.49 3.62
CA GLN A 37 5.42 -0.13 4.04
C GLN A 37 4.43 0.44 5.08
N ALA A 38 3.13 0.21 4.88
CA ALA A 38 2.12 0.63 5.84
C ALA A 38 2.24 -0.09 7.19
N THR A 39 2.67 -1.35 7.17
CA THR A 39 2.88 -2.15 8.39
C THR A 39 4.09 -1.63 9.15
N GLU A 40 5.19 -1.36 8.45
CA GLU A 40 6.39 -0.75 9.04
C GLU A 40 6.10 0.60 9.68
N PHE A 41 5.32 1.45 9.00
CA PHE A 41 4.93 2.76 9.53
C PHE A 41 4.13 2.64 10.84
N VAL A 42 3.08 1.81 10.85
CA VAL A 42 2.26 1.59 12.05
C VAL A 42 3.07 0.97 13.18
N ASN A 43 3.95 0.02 12.88
CA ASN A 43 4.82 -0.58 13.90
C ASN A 43 5.79 0.44 14.50
N ALA A 44 6.37 1.32 13.67
CA ALA A 44 7.23 2.40 14.16
C ALA A 44 6.44 3.35 15.07
N GLU A 45 5.23 3.75 14.67
CA GLU A 45 4.37 4.57 15.51
C GLU A 45 3.94 3.89 16.82
N LEU A 46 3.84 2.56 16.86
CA LEU A 46 3.51 1.84 18.10
C LEU A 46 4.71 1.63 19.03
N ILE A 47 5.92 1.60 18.50
CA ILE A 47 7.15 1.38 19.28
C ILE A 47 7.68 2.70 19.85
N TYR A 48 7.54 3.80 19.10
CA TYR A 48 8.12 5.10 19.45
C TYR A 48 7.12 6.08 20.10
N ASN A 49 5.91 5.62 20.44
CA ASN A 49 4.82 6.41 21.02
C ASN A 49 4.27 5.70 22.26
#